data_AF-A0A6J7AWB0-F1
#
_entry.id   AF-A0A6J7AWB0-F1
#
_cell.length_a   1.000
_cell.length_b   1.000
_cell.length_c   1.000
_cell.angle_alpha   90.00
_cell.angle_beta   90.00
_cell.angle_gamma   90.00
#
_symmetry.space_group_name_H-M   'P 1'
#
loop_
_entity.id
_entity.type
_entity.pdbx_description
1 polymer ?
#
loop_
_entity_poly.entity_id
_entity_poly.type
_entity_poly.pdbx_seq_one_letter_code
_entity_poly.pdbx_strand_id
1 'polypeptide(L)'
;MAENRFRSWVGFKEAATPVPTENAIERIRQLEAQLADLRSRRDITSLSKEEFEILAGQTAMSLIKTAQQRESRARTAAEQSAADTARIAKERLDSSESKAKAILHQAESRGRKYIEAAESDAADLRDKAARQAEQLLAEAKREASALANFAKREGEKIVFEATRDVGEFRSWLTSAISESERLYRVQTQSLTAAEHAISETKGRLKQAFERLAALQGDIDANIDENNHPVEKTFIRKGAQVTESPATKTAKKVSKKNETKKRK
;
A
#
# COMPACT_ATOMS: atom_id res chain seq x y z
N MET A 1 42.63 43.23 -69.25
CA MET A 1 43.41 43.10 -67.99
C MET A 1 43.60 41.65 -67.50
N ALA A 2 43.17 40.61 -68.23
CA ALA A 2 43.37 39.21 -67.84
C ALA A 2 44.59 38.53 -68.51
N GLU A 3 45.01 39.00 -69.69
CA GLU A 3 46.10 38.36 -70.46
C GLU A 3 47.49 38.55 -69.84
N ASN A 4 47.77 39.70 -69.21
CA ASN A 4 49.09 39.97 -68.60
C ASN A 4 49.39 39.06 -67.39
N ARG A 5 48.37 38.61 -66.66
CA ARG A 5 48.56 37.69 -65.53
C ARG A 5 48.81 36.25 -65.99
N PHE A 6 48.17 35.83 -67.07
CA PHE A 6 48.35 34.48 -67.62
C PHE A 6 49.76 34.30 -68.21
N ARG A 7 50.27 35.27 -68.96
CA ARG A 7 51.62 35.21 -69.57
C ARG A 7 52.75 35.15 -68.53
N SER A 8 52.57 35.77 -67.36
CA SER A 8 53.54 35.71 -66.24
C SER A 8 53.57 34.37 -65.49
N TRP A 9 52.46 33.60 -65.53
CA TRP A 9 52.32 32.33 -64.82
C TRP A 9 52.88 31.13 -65.61
N VAL A 10 52.86 31.20 -66.94
CA VAL A 10 53.43 30.17 -67.84
C VAL A 10 54.93 30.37 -68.12
N GLY A 11 55.61 31.20 -67.32
CA GLY A 11 57.07 31.39 -67.41
C GLY A 11 57.58 32.04 -68.70
N PHE A 12 56.69 32.61 -69.52
CA PHE A 12 57.06 33.25 -70.78
C PHE A 12 57.56 34.68 -70.50
N LYS A 13 58.89 34.82 -70.33
CA LYS A 13 59.57 36.11 -70.40
C LYS A 13 59.78 36.46 -71.87
N GLU A 14 59.30 37.61 -72.31
CA GLU A 14 59.66 38.15 -73.63
C GLU A 14 61.18 38.24 -73.73
N ALA A 15 61.74 37.46 -74.65
CA ALA A 15 63.14 37.52 -75.03
C ALA A 15 63.35 38.77 -75.89
N ALA A 16 63.53 39.90 -75.20
CA ALA A 16 64.18 41.08 -75.75
C ALA A 16 65.08 41.62 -74.65
N THR A 17 66.19 40.93 -74.39
CA THR A 17 67.36 41.61 -73.86
C THR A 17 67.97 42.35 -75.05
N PRO A 18 67.84 43.69 -75.18
CA PRO A 18 68.92 44.41 -75.82
C PRO A 18 70.18 43.99 -75.06
N VAL A 19 71.25 43.62 -75.76
CA VAL A 19 72.55 43.43 -75.11
C VAL A 19 72.82 44.75 -74.39
N PRO A 20 72.77 44.83 -73.04
CA PRO A 20 72.83 46.12 -72.38
C PRO A 20 74.30 46.54 -72.45
N THR A 21 74.61 47.45 -73.35
CA THR A 21 75.91 48.14 -73.37
C THR A 21 76.16 48.93 -72.09
N GLU A 22 75.12 49.16 -71.25
CA GLU A 22 75.21 49.79 -69.92
C GLU A 22 75.78 48.88 -68.81
N ASN A 23 75.74 47.55 -68.96
CA ASN A 23 76.35 46.64 -67.99
C ASN A 23 77.77 46.24 -68.36
N ALA A 24 78.38 46.88 -69.37
CA ALA A 24 79.77 46.62 -69.70
C ALA A 24 80.68 46.94 -68.51
N ILE A 25 80.44 48.02 -67.77
CA ILE A 25 81.29 48.44 -66.65
C ILE A 25 81.12 47.53 -65.42
N GLU A 26 79.89 47.16 -65.04
CA GLU A 26 79.66 46.19 -63.95
C GLU A 26 80.15 44.80 -64.31
N ARG A 27 79.99 44.39 -65.57
CA ARG A 27 80.55 43.14 -66.06
C ARG A 27 82.07 43.18 -66.10
N ILE A 28 82.68 44.30 -66.48
CA ILE A 28 84.13 44.53 -66.40
C ILE A 28 84.57 44.46 -64.95
N ARG A 29 83.90 45.11 -63.98
CA ARG A 29 84.23 44.98 -62.55
C ARG A 29 84.10 43.55 -62.04
N GLN A 30 83.05 42.84 -62.46
CA GLN A 30 82.86 41.44 -62.08
C GLN A 30 83.93 40.53 -62.71
N LEU A 31 84.29 40.79 -63.96
CA LEU A 31 85.37 40.10 -64.67
C LEU A 31 86.74 40.46 -64.11
N GLU A 32 86.98 41.70 -63.69
CA GLU A 32 88.19 42.16 -63.00
C GLU A 32 88.30 41.54 -61.61
N ALA A 33 87.19 41.44 -60.88
CA ALA A 33 87.14 40.72 -59.60
C ALA A 33 87.40 39.22 -59.80
N GLN A 34 86.86 38.62 -60.87
CA GLN A 34 87.15 37.24 -61.26
C GLN A 34 88.59 37.08 -61.76
N LEU A 35 89.16 38.04 -62.48
CA LEU A 35 90.55 38.00 -62.96
C LEU A 35 91.52 38.20 -61.80
N ALA A 36 91.17 39.05 -60.83
CA ALA A 36 91.88 39.21 -59.58
C ALA A 36 91.77 37.95 -58.71
N ASP A 37 90.60 37.29 -58.65
CA ASP A 37 90.44 35.98 -58.00
C ASP A 37 91.35 34.94 -58.69
N LEU A 38 91.30 34.85 -60.02
CA LEU A 38 92.13 33.94 -60.81
C LEU A 38 93.63 34.25 -60.70
N ARG A 39 94.05 35.53 -60.60
CA ARG A 39 95.43 35.94 -60.33
C ARG A 39 95.85 35.72 -58.88
N SER A 40 94.90 35.76 -57.93
CA SER A 40 95.14 35.50 -56.51
C SER A 40 95.25 34.02 -56.19
N ARG A 41 94.68 33.15 -57.04
CA ARG A 41 94.94 31.71 -57.03
C ARG A 41 96.40 31.51 -57.40
N ARG A 42 97.26 31.32 -56.39
CA ARG A 42 98.68 30.98 -56.56
C ARG A 42 98.79 29.86 -57.60
N ASP A 43 99.61 30.09 -58.61
CA ASP A 43 99.81 29.13 -59.71
C ASP A 43 100.55 27.90 -59.16
N ILE A 44 99.77 26.85 -58.90
CA ILE A 44 100.15 25.66 -58.11
C ILE A 44 101.34 24.93 -58.73
N THR A 45 101.50 25.06 -60.04
CA THR A 45 102.54 24.42 -60.85
C THR A 45 103.94 25.01 -60.66
N SER A 46 104.04 26.19 -60.02
CA SER A 46 105.30 26.91 -59.80
C SER A 46 105.77 26.92 -58.33
N LEU A 47 105.02 26.30 -57.42
CA LEU A 47 105.35 26.24 -56.00
C LEU A 47 106.41 25.18 -55.69
N SER A 48 107.32 25.49 -54.76
CA SER A 48 108.18 24.46 -54.15
C SER A 48 107.35 23.49 -53.31
N LYS A 49 107.85 22.27 -53.10
CA LYS A 49 107.16 21.22 -52.33
C LYS A 49 106.68 21.70 -50.95
N GLU A 50 107.50 22.48 -50.26
CA GLU A 50 107.20 23.05 -48.94
C GLU A 50 106.08 24.10 -49.00
N GLU A 51 106.09 24.99 -50.00
CA GLU A 51 105.03 25.98 -50.18
C GLU A 51 103.70 25.35 -50.55
N PHE A 52 103.73 24.26 -51.33
CA PHE A 52 102.54 23.50 -51.68
C PHE A 52 101.94 22.80 -50.44
N GLU A 53 102.76 22.18 -49.61
CA GLU A 53 102.34 21.57 -48.34
C GLU A 53 101.78 22.61 -47.36
N ILE A 54 102.37 23.80 -47.28
CA ILE A 54 101.85 24.91 -46.46
C ILE A 54 100.50 25.40 -46.98
N LEU A 55 100.36 25.61 -48.29
CA LEU A 55 99.10 26.04 -48.89
C LEU A 55 98.00 24.99 -48.71
N ALA A 56 98.33 23.71 -48.86
CA ALA A 56 97.42 22.59 -48.61
C ALA A 56 97.00 22.54 -47.13
N GLY A 57 97.93 22.71 -46.20
CA GLY A 57 97.66 22.76 -44.75
C GLY A 57 96.78 23.94 -44.36
N GLN A 58 97.04 25.13 -44.89
CA GLN A 58 96.20 26.33 -44.69
C GLN A 58 94.79 26.15 -45.26
N THR A 59 94.67 25.53 -46.45
CA THR A 59 93.39 25.23 -47.08
C THR A 59 92.61 24.18 -46.29
N ALA A 60 93.27 23.11 -45.83
CA ALA A 60 92.65 22.11 -44.97
C ALA A 60 92.17 22.71 -43.64
N MET A 61 92.97 23.58 -43.03
CA MET A 61 92.59 24.27 -41.78
C MET A 61 91.40 25.22 -41.97
N SER A 62 91.33 25.95 -43.09
CA SER A 62 90.19 26.82 -43.39
C SER A 62 88.90 26.02 -43.66
N LEU A 63 89.01 24.88 -44.33
CA LEU A 63 87.91 23.93 -44.53
C LEU A 63 87.43 23.32 -43.21
N ILE A 64 88.34 22.93 -42.32
CA ILE A 64 87.99 22.43 -40.98
C ILE A 64 87.28 23.51 -40.18
N LYS A 65 87.80 24.74 -40.17
CA LYS A 65 87.19 25.84 -39.40
C LYS A 65 85.80 26.22 -39.92
N THR A 66 85.61 26.23 -41.23
CA THR A 66 84.29 26.48 -41.84
C THR A 66 83.31 25.32 -41.61
N ALA A 67 83.78 24.07 -41.63
CA ALA A 67 82.99 22.90 -41.27
C ALA A 67 82.58 22.91 -39.79
N GLN A 68 83.51 23.19 -38.87
CA GLN A 68 83.24 23.32 -37.43
C GLN A 68 82.25 24.46 -37.14
N GLN A 69 82.35 25.58 -37.85
CA GLN A 69 81.40 26.69 -37.70
C GLN A 69 80.01 26.34 -38.25
N ARG A 70 79.93 25.58 -39.34
CA ARG A 70 78.64 25.05 -39.83
C ARG A 70 78.05 24.05 -38.87
N GLU A 71 78.87 23.16 -38.31
CA GLU A 71 78.46 22.16 -37.35
C GLU A 71 77.96 22.80 -36.05
N SER A 72 78.68 23.79 -35.50
CA SER A 72 78.23 24.48 -34.28
C SER A 72 76.89 25.19 -34.50
N ARG A 73 76.71 25.88 -35.63
CA ARG A 73 75.43 26.52 -35.99
C ARG A 73 74.30 25.50 -36.15
N ALA A 74 74.57 24.38 -36.82
CA ALA A 74 73.59 23.31 -36.99
C ALA A 74 73.21 22.66 -35.65
N ARG A 75 74.18 22.43 -34.76
CA ARG A 75 73.95 21.91 -33.41
C ARG A 75 73.09 22.87 -32.58
N THR A 76 73.42 24.16 -32.55
CA THR A 76 72.60 25.16 -31.83
C THR A 76 71.19 25.26 -32.41
N ALA A 77 71.02 25.21 -33.73
CA ALA A 77 69.70 25.20 -34.35
C ALA A 77 68.89 23.93 -34.00
N ALA A 78 69.54 22.76 -33.94
CA ALA A 78 68.92 21.51 -33.53
C ALA A 78 68.51 21.53 -32.05
N GLU A 79 69.37 22.07 -31.16
CA GLU A 79 69.08 22.22 -29.73
C GLU A 79 67.90 23.18 -29.50
N GLN A 80 67.85 24.31 -30.21
CA GLN A 80 66.71 25.24 -30.15
C GLN A 80 65.42 24.58 -30.61
N SER A 81 65.44 23.87 -31.74
CA SER A 81 64.29 23.11 -32.24
C SER A 81 63.84 22.02 -31.25
N ALA A 82 64.77 21.31 -30.62
CA ALA A 82 64.47 20.32 -29.60
C ALA A 82 63.84 20.95 -28.34
N ALA A 83 64.35 22.11 -27.90
CA ALA A 83 63.79 22.84 -26.77
C ALA A 83 62.39 23.37 -27.07
N ASP A 84 62.16 23.93 -28.27
CA ASP A 84 60.85 24.42 -28.70
C ASP A 84 59.82 23.30 -28.82
N THR A 85 60.21 22.16 -29.40
CA THR A 85 59.32 20.99 -29.50
C THR A 85 58.98 20.42 -28.12
N ALA A 86 59.94 20.35 -27.20
CA ALA A 86 59.69 19.93 -25.82
C ALA A 86 58.73 20.88 -25.10
N ARG A 87 58.89 22.20 -25.28
CA ARG A 87 57.98 23.22 -24.70
C ARG A 87 56.57 23.06 -25.24
N ILE A 88 56.41 23.00 -26.57
CA ILE A 88 55.10 22.85 -27.21
C ILE A 88 54.42 21.54 -26.78
N ALA A 89 55.18 20.45 -26.69
CA ALA A 89 54.66 19.17 -26.21
C ALA A 89 54.13 19.28 -24.77
N LYS A 90 54.88 19.95 -23.88
CA LYS A 90 54.47 20.18 -22.49
C LYS A 90 53.22 21.05 -22.40
N GLU A 91 53.18 22.18 -23.11
CA GLU A 91 52.00 23.06 -23.12
C GLU A 91 50.74 22.33 -23.64
N ARG A 92 50.89 21.49 -24.66
CA ARG A 92 49.80 20.65 -25.17
C ARG A 92 49.33 19.63 -24.13
N LEU A 93 50.26 18.97 -23.44
CA LEU A 93 49.95 18.02 -22.36
C LEU A 93 49.21 18.73 -21.21
N ASP A 94 49.74 19.83 -20.71
CA ASP A 94 49.13 20.60 -19.62
C ASP A 94 47.71 21.10 -20.01
N SER A 95 47.53 21.55 -21.26
CA SER A 95 46.22 21.96 -21.77
C SER A 95 45.23 20.80 -21.86
N SER A 96 45.70 19.60 -22.21
CA SER A 96 44.89 18.39 -22.30
C SER A 96 44.50 17.90 -20.90
N GLU A 97 45.45 17.89 -19.97
CA GLU A 97 45.21 17.51 -18.58
C GLU A 97 44.19 18.45 -17.90
N SER A 98 44.32 19.77 -18.12
CA SER A 98 43.36 20.75 -17.62
C SER A 98 41.94 20.49 -18.15
N LYS A 99 41.80 20.20 -19.46
CA LYS A 99 40.51 19.83 -20.06
C LYS A 99 39.96 18.54 -19.48
N ALA A 100 40.79 17.52 -19.31
CA ALA A 100 40.38 16.24 -18.74
C ALA A 100 39.87 16.41 -17.29
N LYS A 101 40.60 17.17 -16.46
CA LYS A 101 40.19 17.50 -15.09
C LYS A 101 38.87 18.27 -15.06
N ALA A 102 38.70 19.25 -15.96
CA ALA A 102 37.46 20.02 -16.06
C ALA A 102 36.26 19.12 -16.43
N ILE A 103 36.41 18.21 -17.39
CA ILE A 103 35.36 17.25 -17.77
C ILE A 103 35.02 16.33 -16.60
N LEU A 104 36.04 15.81 -15.91
CA LEU A 104 35.86 14.93 -14.76
C LEU A 104 35.10 15.65 -13.64
N HIS A 105 35.50 16.85 -13.25
CA HIS A 105 34.78 17.63 -12.24
C HIS A 105 33.34 17.95 -12.64
N GLN A 106 33.10 18.23 -13.92
CA GLN A 106 31.75 18.46 -14.42
C GLN A 106 30.89 17.20 -14.35
N ALA A 107 31.46 16.03 -14.64
CA ALA A 107 30.80 14.74 -14.51
C ALA A 107 30.51 14.39 -13.04
N GLU A 108 31.48 14.58 -12.15
CA GLU A 108 31.31 14.38 -10.70
C GLU A 108 30.22 15.29 -10.12
N SER A 109 30.22 16.58 -10.49
CA SER A 109 29.21 17.54 -10.04
C SER A 109 27.81 17.11 -10.50
N ARG A 110 27.67 16.65 -11.75
CA ARG A 110 26.40 16.10 -12.24
C ARG A 110 26.01 14.82 -11.50
N GLY A 111 26.94 13.88 -11.33
CA GLY A 111 26.72 12.64 -10.61
C GLY A 111 26.24 12.88 -9.18
N ARG A 112 26.88 13.80 -8.46
CA ARG A 112 26.46 14.20 -7.10
C ARG A 112 25.04 14.75 -7.08
N LYS A 113 24.66 15.61 -8.04
CA LYS A 113 23.29 16.16 -8.13
C LYS A 113 22.25 15.07 -8.40
N TYR A 114 22.56 14.08 -9.25
CA TYR A 114 21.64 12.97 -9.48
C TYR A 114 21.49 12.07 -8.25
N ILE A 115 22.58 11.84 -7.52
CA ILE A 115 22.55 11.08 -6.26
C ILE A 115 21.73 11.84 -5.22
N GLU A 116 21.98 13.13 -5.01
CA GLU A 116 21.25 13.96 -4.05
C GLU A 116 19.75 14.04 -4.38
N ALA A 117 19.39 14.19 -5.66
CA ALA A 117 17.99 14.15 -6.09
C ALA A 117 17.35 12.78 -5.81
N ALA A 118 18.04 11.68 -6.12
CA ALA A 118 17.55 10.33 -5.85
C ALA A 118 17.42 10.05 -4.34
N GLU A 119 18.35 10.56 -3.53
CA GLU A 119 18.30 10.46 -2.07
C GLU A 119 17.11 11.24 -1.50
N SER A 120 16.88 12.46 -1.99
CA SER A 120 15.72 13.29 -1.62
C SER A 120 14.40 12.61 -2.00
N ASP A 121 14.28 12.11 -3.24
CA ASP A 121 13.08 11.41 -3.70
C ASP A 121 12.82 10.13 -2.86
N ALA A 122 13.89 9.39 -2.52
CA ALA A 122 13.79 8.23 -1.67
C ALA A 122 13.41 8.58 -0.23
N ALA A 123 13.83 9.72 0.30
CA ALA A 123 13.41 10.22 1.60
C ALA A 123 11.91 10.59 1.58
N ASP A 124 11.47 11.33 0.56
CA ASP A 124 10.06 11.71 0.38
C ASP A 124 9.14 10.49 0.26
N LEU A 125 9.57 9.45 -0.47
CA LEU A 125 8.83 8.20 -0.58
C LEU A 125 8.71 7.47 0.76
N ARG A 126 9.79 7.44 1.56
CA ARG A 126 9.75 6.85 2.90
C ARG A 126 8.81 7.62 3.82
N ASP A 127 8.84 8.94 3.80
CA ASP A 127 7.97 9.78 4.61
C ASP A 127 6.49 9.62 4.23
N LYS A 128 6.20 9.53 2.92
CA LYS A 128 4.84 9.22 2.43
C LYS A 128 4.37 7.86 2.93
N ALA A 129 5.21 6.82 2.79
CA ALA A 129 4.89 5.48 3.25
C ALA A 129 4.67 5.43 4.77
N ALA A 130 5.50 6.14 5.56
CA ALA A 130 5.36 6.23 7.00
C ALA A 130 4.03 6.89 7.40
N ARG A 131 3.68 8.03 6.78
CA ARG A 131 2.40 8.72 7.04
C ARG A 131 1.20 7.85 6.67
N GLN A 132 1.26 7.14 5.54
CA GLN A 132 0.20 6.21 5.13
C GLN A 132 0.06 5.06 6.13
N ALA A 133 1.18 4.48 6.60
CA ALA A 133 1.15 3.44 7.61
C ALA A 133 0.55 3.94 8.94
N GLU A 134 0.91 5.14 9.38
CA GLU A 134 0.33 5.77 10.57
C GLU A 134 -1.17 6.04 10.43
N GLN A 135 -1.62 6.51 9.26
CA GLN A 135 -3.04 6.71 8.96
C GLN A 135 -3.81 5.39 9.04
N LEU A 136 -3.33 4.34 8.38
CA LEU A 136 -3.95 3.02 8.42
C LEU A 136 -3.99 2.45 9.85
N LEU A 137 -2.93 2.62 10.64
CA LEU A 137 -2.93 2.20 12.04
C LEU A 137 -3.90 3.01 12.89
N ALA A 138 -4.04 4.31 12.65
CA ALA A 138 -4.98 5.17 13.36
C ALA A 138 -6.44 4.79 13.03
N GLU A 139 -6.73 4.52 11.76
CA GLU A 139 -8.03 4.03 11.28
C GLU A 139 -8.35 2.67 11.89
N ALA A 140 -7.45 1.69 11.78
CA ALA A 140 -7.63 0.37 12.36
C ALA A 140 -7.86 0.42 13.88
N LYS A 141 -7.15 1.29 14.61
CA LYS A 141 -7.37 1.50 16.05
C LYS A 141 -8.76 2.07 16.34
N ARG A 142 -9.22 3.05 15.55
CA ARG A 142 -10.55 3.63 15.72
C ARG A 142 -11.64 2.60 15.43
N GLU A 143 -11.52 1.85 14.34
CA GLU A 143 -12.45 0.79 13.98
C GLU A 143 -12.49 -0.33 15.02
N ALA A 144 -11.32 -0.79 15.49
CA ALA A 144 -11.23 -1.79 16.55
C ALA A 144 -11.91 -1.29 17.84
N SER A 145 -11.72 -0.03 18.20
CA SER A 145 -12.39 0.57 19.37
C SER A 145 -13.90 0.68 19.19
N ALA A 146 -14.37 1.01 17.98
CA ALA A 146 -15.80 1.08 17.66
C ALA A 146 -16.44 -0.31 17.72
N LEU A 147 -15.79 -1.33 17.16
CA LEU A 147 -16.23 -2.72 17.21
C LEU A 147 -16.26 -3.26 18.64
N ALA A 148 -15.23 -2.99 19.44
CA ALA A 148 -15.20 -3.40 20.85
C ALA A 148 -16.35 -2.76 21.65
N ASN A 149 -16.62 -1.47 21.43
CA ASN A 149 -17.73 -0.77 22.07
C ASN A 149 -19.09 -1.30 21.62
N PHE A 150 -19.24 -1.62 20.33
CA PHE A 150 -20.45 -2.24 19.79
C PHE A 150 -20.69 -3.63 20.42
N ALA A 151 -19.65 -4.48 20.43
CA ALA A 151 -19.72 -5.81 21.03
C ALA A 151 -20.06 -5.75 22.53
N LYS A 152 -19.51 -4.78 23.27
CA LYS A 152 -19.84 -4.56 24.68
C LYS A 152 -21.32 -4.22 24.87
N ARG A 153 -21.85 -3.27 24.08
CA ARG A 153 -23.27 -2.87 24.16
C ARG A 153 -24.21 -4.01 23.79
N GLU A 154 -23.88 -4.78 22.77
CA GLU A 154 -24.70 -5.93 22.37
C GLU A 154 -24.64 -7.03 23.45
N GLY A 155 -23.48 -7.27 24.06
CA GLY A 155 -23.35 -8.18 25.21
C GLY A 155 -24.19 -7.73 26.40
N GLU A 156 -24.15 -6.44 26.76
CA GLU A 156 -25.00 -5.86 27.81
C GLU A 156 -26.49 -6.02 27.50
N LYS A 157 -26.88 -5.82 26.24
CA LYS A 157 -28.26 -6.00 25.78
C LYS A 157 -28.73 -7.45 25.91
N ILE A 158 -27.92 -8.42 25.47
CA ILE A 158 -28.24 -9.85 25.59
C ILE A 158 -28.40 -10.23 27.07
N VAL A 159 -27.50 -9.78 27.95
CA VAL A 159 -27.59 -10.04 29.38
C VAL A 159 -28.87 -9.44 29.97
N PHE A 160 -29.22 -8.22 29.58
CA PHE A 160 -30.45 -7.56 30.02
C PHE A 160 -31.70 -8.33 29.57
N GLU A 161 -31.77 -8.71 28.30
CA GLU A 161 -32.87 -9.51 27.74
C GLU A 161 -32.99 -10.87 28.44
N ALA A 162 -31.88 -11.60 28.61
CA ALA A 162 -31.88 -12.87 29.32
C ALA A 162 -32.33 -12.73 30.79
N THR A 163 -31.89 -11.68 31.48
CA THR A 163 -32.29 -11.42 32.87
C THR A 163 -33.79 -11.11 32.96
N ARG A 164 -34.31 -10.34 32.00
CA ARG A 164 -35.74 -10.05 31.89
C ARG A 164 -36.55 -11.33 31.67
N ASP A 165 -36.16 -12.15 30.70
CA ASP A 165 -36.86 -13.38 30.34
C ASP A 165 -36.91 -14.37 31.52
N VAL A 166 -35.80 -14.50 32.26
CA VAL A 166 -35.75 -15.31 33.49
C VAL A 166 -36.72 -14.77 34.55
N GLY A 167 -36.80 -13.45 34.71
CA GLY A 167 -37.74 -12.80 35.62
C GLY A 167 -39.20 -13.08 35.24
N GLU A 168 -39.53 -12.93 33.96
CA GLU A 168 -40.86 -13.22 33.41
C GLU A 168 -41.23 -14.70 33.58
N PHE A 169 -40.31 -15.61 33.26
CA PHE A 169 -40.51 -17.05 33.44
C PHE A 169 -40.72 -17.43 34.91
N ARG A 170 -39.96 -16.84 35.84
CA ARG A 170 -40.13 -17.09 37.28
C ARG A 170 -41.49 -16.60 37.79
N SER A 171 -41.93 -15.43 37.32
CA SER A 171 -43.27 -14.91 37.63
C SER A 171 -44.35 -15.84 37.09
N TRP A 172 -44.21 -16.30 35.85
CA TRP A 172 -45.14 -17.25 35.24
C TRP A 172 -45.20 -18.57 36.00
N LEU A 173 -44.06 -19.15 36.37
CA LEU A 173 -44.01 -20.38 37.18
C LEU A 173 -44.70 -20.20 38.53
N THR A 174 -44.49 -19.07 39.20
CA THR A 174 -45.14 -18.78 40.49
C THR A 174 -46.66 -18.73 40.34
N SER A 175 -47.16 -18.05 39.30
CA SER A 175 -48.59 -18.03 38.99
C SER A 175 -49.13 -19.42 38.66
N ALA A 176 -48.41 -20.21 37.86
CA ALA A 176 -48.81 -21.56 37.49
C ALA A 176 -48.88 -22.51 38.70
N ILE A 177 -47.93 -22.42 39.64
CA ILE A 177 -47.95 -23.17 40.90
C ILE A 177 -49.16 -22.75 41.76
N SER A 178 -49.42 -21.44 41.89
CA SER A 178 -50.56 -20.98 42.67
C SER A 178 -51.91 -21.43 42.10
N GLU A 179 -52.05 -21.46 40.77
CA GLU A 179 -53.26 -21.95 40.12
C GLU A 179 -53.39 -23.46 40.24
N SER A 180 -52.29 -24.22 40.14
CA SER A 180 -52.34 -25.67 40.31
C SER A 180 -52.72 -26.06 41.74
N GLU A 181 -52.21 -25.37 42.76
CA GLU A 181 -52.63 -25.55 44.15
C GLU A 181 -54.11 -25.21 44.35
N ARG A 182 -54.58 -24.11 43.76
CA ARG A 182 -55.99 -23.71 43.80
C ARG A 182 -56.88 -24.78 43.16
N LEU A 183 -56.53 -25.26 41.97
CA LEU A 183 -57.25 -26.32 41.28
C LEU A 183 -57.27 -27.61 42.10
N TYR A 184 -56.15 -27.99 42.72
CA TYR A 184 -56.08 -29.14 43.61
C TYR A 184 -57.04 -29.01 44.79
N ARG A 185 -57.05 -27.86 45.49
CA ARG A 185 -57.98 -27.61 46.60
C ARG A 185 -59.45 -27.70 46.15
N VAL A 186 -59.79 -27.09 45.02
CA VAL A 186 -61.14 -27.16 44.46
C VAL A 186 -61.52 -28.60 44.12
N GLN A 187 -60.61 -29.36 43.52
CA GLN A 187 -60.83 -30.76 43.19
C GLN A 187 -61.09 -31.59 44.45
N THR A 188 -60.25 -31.45 45.49
CA THR A 188 -60.43 -32.15 46.77
C THR A 188 -61.77 -31.77 47.43
N GLN A 189 -62.11 -30.48 47.50
CA GLN A 189 -63.39 -30.04 48.04
C GLN A 189 -64.59 -30.61 47.27
N SER A 190 -64.51 -30.63 45.93
CA SER A 190 -65.57 -31.21 45.09
C SER A 190 -65.72 -32.72 45.31
N LEU A 191 -64.61 -33.43 45.51
CA LEU A 191 -64.61 -34.86 45.80
C LEU A 191 -65.23 -35.13 47.19
N THR A 192 -64.81 -34.41 48.22
CA THR A 192 -65.39 -34.53 49.57
C THR A 192 -66.88 -34.17 49.60
N ALA A 193 -67.30 -33.14 48.85
CA ALA A 193 -68.72 -32.79 48.73
C ALA A 193 -69.52 -33.90 48.03
N ALA A 194 -68.96 -34.51 46.99
CA ALA A 194 -69.57 -35.66 46.32
C ALA A 194 -69.65 -36.88 47.25
N GLU A 195 -68.60 -37.17 48.03
CA GLU A 195 -68.58 -38.24 49.03
C GLU A 195 -69.67 -38.03 50.09
N HIS A 196 -69.82 -36.80 50.60
CA HIS A 196 -70.89 -36.45 51.53
C HIS A 196 -72.28 -36.65 50.91
N ALA A 197 -72.51 -36.19 49.67
CA ALA A 197 -73.78 -36.37 48.98
C ALA A 197 -74.10 -37.86 48.73
N ILE A 198 -73.10 -38.68 48.41
CA ILE A 198 -73.25 -40.14 48.27
C ILE A 198 -73.58 -40.77 49.63
N SER A 199 -72.93 -40.36 50.70
CA SER A 199 -73.22 -40.86 52.06
C SER A 199 -74.65 -40.49 52.48
N GLU A 200 -75.08 -39.26 52.22
CA GLU A 200 -76.44 -38.80 52.52
C GLU A 200 -77.48 -39.56 51.71
N THR A 201 -77.28 -39.74 50.40
CA THR A 201 -78.20 -40.51 49.56
C THR A 201 -78.26 -41.98 49.97
N LYS A 202 -77.13 -42.60 50.35
CA LYS A 202 -77.11 -43.94 50.96
C LYS A 202 -77.88 -43.98 52.27
N GLY A 203 -77.75 -42.96 53.12
CA GLY A 203 -78.51 -42.83 54.36
C GLY A 203 -80.02 -42.75 54.12
N ARG A 204 -80.44 -41.87 53.20
CA ARG A 204 -81.86 -41.76 52.79
C ARG A 204 -82.39 -43.07 52.21
N LEU A 205 -81.58 -43.77 51.41
CA LEU A 205 -81.94 -45.06 50.84
C LEU A 205 -82.12 -46.12 51.94
N LYS A 206 -81.20 -46.20 52.90
CA LYS A 206 -81.33 -47.07 54.08
C LYS A 206 -82.61 -46.78 54.86
N GLN A 207 -82.90 -45.51 55.16
CA GLN A 207 -84.14 -45.11 55.83
C GLN A 207 -85.39 -45.46 55.02
N ALA A 208 -85.35 -45.31 53.69
CA ALA A 208 -86.47 -45.70 52.83
C ALA A 208 -86.68 -47.23 52.84
N PHE A 209 -85.61 -48.03 52.83
CA PHE A 209 -85.69 -49.48 52.99
C PHE A 209 -86.22 -49.88 54.37
N GLU A 210 -85.76 -49.25 55.44
CA GLU A 210 -86.29 -49.47 56.80
C GLU A 210 -87.78 -49.14 56.87
N ARG A 211 -88.22 -48.03 56.26
CA ARG A 211 -89.65 -47.67 56.16
C ARG A 211 -90.45 -48.66 55.33
N LEU A 212 -89.92 -49.17 54.23
CA LEU A 212 -90.58 -50.19 53.42
C LEU A 212 -90.66 -51.53 54.18
N ALA A 213 -89.61 -51.92 54.89
CA ALA A 213 -89.62 -53.11 55.73
C ALA A 213 -90.65 -52.98 56.87
N ALA A 214 -90.72 -51.81 57.51
CA ALA A 214 -91.75 -51.51 58.50
C ALA A 214 -93.16 -51.54 57.89
N LEU A 215 -93.37 -50.91 56.73
CA LEU A 215 -94.64 -50.95 56.01
C LEU A 215 -95.03 -52.38 55.61
N GLN A 216 -94.06 -53.20 55.19
CA GLN A 216 -94.31 -54.61 54.88
C GLN A 216 -94.71 -55.38 56.12
N GLY A 217 -94.06 -55.15 57.27
CA GLY A 217 -94.50 -55.69 58.55
C GLY A 217 -95.92 -55.25 58.93
N ASP A 218 -96.26 -53.97 58.71
CA ASP A 218 -97.61 -53.44 58.94
C ASP A 218 -98.65 -54.07 57.99
N ILE A 219 -98.29 -54.31 56.72
CA ILE A 219 -99.16 -54.97 55.73
C ILE A 219 -99.37 -56.44 56.10
N ASP A 220 -98.30 -57.18 56.40
CA ASP A 220 -98.36 -58.59 56.79
C ASP A 220 -99.20 -58.78 58.08
N ALA A 221 -99.17 -57.82 58.99
CA ALA A 221 -100.00 -57.81 60.20
C ALA A 221 -101.50 -57.52 59.92
N ASN A 222 -101.85 -56.98 58.75
CA ASN A 222 -103.20 -56.46 58.44
C ASN A 222 -103.88 -57.16 57.25
N ILE A 223 -103.34 -58.31 56.80
CA ILE A 223 -103.87 -59.17 55.74
C ILE A 223 -104.17 -60.57 56.32
N ASP A 224 -105.29 -61.19 55.94
CA ASP A 224 -105.68 -62.55 56.35
C ASP A 224 -105.03 -63.66 55.48
N GLU A 225 -105.17 -64.94 55.86
CA GLU A 225 -104.59 -66.09 55.12
C GLU A 225 -105.03 -66.18 53.64
N ASN A 226 -106.06 -65.43 53.22
CA ASN A 226 -106.62 -65.41 51.87
C ASN A 226 -106.34 -64.11 51.11
N ASN A 227 -105.38 -63.30 51.56
CA ASN A 227 -104.92 -62.07 50.90
C ASN A 227 -105.95 -60.91 50.87
N HIS A 228 -106.88 -60.84 51.84
CA HIS A 228 -107.84 -59.75 51.98
C HIS A 228 -107.55 -58.82 53.18
N PRO A 229 -107.82 -57.49 53.06
CA PRO A 229 -107.55 -56.54 54.14
C PRO A 229 -108.50 -56.73 55.33
N VAL A 230 -107.93 -56.84 56.52
CA VAL A 230 -108.67 -56.96 57.78
C VAL A 230 -109.00 -55.54 58.28
N GLU A 231 -110.22 -55.08 57.97
CA GLU A 231 -110.86 -53.82 58.42
C GLU A 231 -110.52 -52.47 57.73
N LYS A 232 -111.59 -51.69 57.55
CA LYS A 232 -111.65 -50.35 56.95
C LYS A 232 -111.25 -49.29 57.99
N THR A 233 -110.01 -48.79 57.97
CA THR A 233 -109.65 -47.39 58.27
C THR A 233 -108.15 -47.18 58.10
N PHE A 234 -107.72 -46.79 56.90
CA PHE A 234 -106.36 -46.28 56.70
C PHE A 234 -106.26 -44.87 57.32
N ILE A 235 -105.71 -44.75 58.53
CA ILE A 235 -105.32 -43.44 59.09
C ILE A 235 -103.93 -43.11 58.53
N ARG A 236 -103.91 -42.25 57.50
CA ARG A 236 -102.70 -41.67 56.92
C ARG A 236 -101.95 -40.84 57.98
N LYS A 237 -100.95 -41.43 58.64
CA LYS A 237 -100.04 -40.71 59.55
C LYS A 237 -98.83 -40.21 58.76
N GLY A 238 -98.81 -38.90 58.48
CA GLY A 238 -97.63 -38.20 57.96
C GLY A 238 -97.82 -37.56 56.57
N ALA A 239 -98.54 -36.44 56.51
CA ALA A 239 -98.45 -35.49 55.41
C ALA A 239 -97.83 -34.19 55.94
N GLN A 240 -96.50 -34.13 55.95
CA GLN A 240 -95.75 -32.90 56.16
C GLN A 240 -95.66 -32.17 54.82
N VAL A 241 -96.42 -31.08 54.68
CA VAL A 241 -96.39 -30.22 53.49
C VAL A 241 -95.09 -29.42 53.54
N THR A 242 -94.19 -29.74 52.61
CA THR A 242 -93.02 -28.93 52.26
C THR A 242 -93.46 -27.80 51.35
N GLU A 243 -93.40 -26.55 51.83
CA GLU A 243 -93.43 -25.38 50.96
C GLU A 243 -92.03 -25.12 50.38
N SER A 244 -91.95 -25.23 49.06
CA SER A 244 -90.85 -24.71 48.25
C SER A 244 -91.24 -23.33 47.72
N PRO A 245 -90.30 -22.38 47.59
CA PRO A 245 -90.42 -21.35 46.56
C PRO A 245 -89.31 -21.47 45.51
N ALA A 246 -89.76 -21.92 44.34
CA ALA A 246 -89.49 -21.41 43.00
C ALA A 246 -88.21 -20.59 42.70
N THR A 247 -87.37 -21.24 41.89
CA THR A 247 -86.56 -20.77 40.75
C THR A 247 -86.95 -19.45 40.06
N LYS A 248 -85.95 -18.55 39.88
CA LYS A 248 -85.71 -17.62 38.74
C LYS A 248 -84.20 -17.25 38.77
N THR A 249 -83.37 -17.17 37.73
CA THR A 249 -83.49 -17.22 36.27
C THR A 249 -82.07 -17.34 35.65
N ALA A 250 -81.97 -18.21 34.64
CA ALA A 250 -81.13 -18.22 33.44
C ALA A 250 -79.83 -17.37 33.33
N LYS A 251 -78.72 -18.10 33.13
CA LYS A 251 -77.76 -18.06 32.00
C LYS A 251 -77.56 -16.72 31.25
N LYS A 252 -76.29 -16.29 31.14
CA LYS A 252 -75.74 -15.91 29.83
C LYS A 252 -74.29 -16.36 29.67
N VAL A 253 -74.09 -17.07 28.57
CA VAL A 253 -72.88 -17.69 28.05
C VAL A 253 -72.01 -16.66 27.34
N SER A 254 -70.70 -16.90 27.44
CA SER A 254 -69.53 -16.39 26.72
C SER A 254 -69.73 -15.72 25.34
N LYS A 255 -68.84 -14.77 25.03
CA LYS A 255 -68.29 -14.61 23.67
C LYS A 255 -66.80 -14.27 23.68
N LYS A 256 -66.07 -15.07 22.91
CA LYS A 256 -64.67 -14.97 22.50
C LYS A 256 -64.57 -14.18 21.17
N ASN A 257 -63.36 -13.66 20.89
CA ASN A 257 -62.72 -13.26 19.61
C ASN A 257 -62.31 -11.77 19.58
N GLU A 258 -61.01 -11.45 19.67
CA GLU A 258 -59.93 -11.43 18.64
C GLU A 258 -59.72 -10.04 17.98
N THR A 259 -58.53 -9.49 18.24
CA THR A 259 -57.61 -8.70 17.37
C THR A 259 -58.11 -7.97 16.11
N LYS A 260 -57.87 -6.64 16.02
CA LYS A 260 -57.06 -5.96 14.96
C LYS A 260 -56.93 -4.41 15.11
N LYS A 261 -55.66 -3.97 15.16
CA LYS A 261 -54.96 -2.77 14.57
C LYS A 261 -55.62 -1.37 14.36
N ARG A 262 -54.71 -0.38 14.43
CA ARG A 262 -54.70 1.07 14.05
C ARG A 262 -55.12 2.01 15.18
N LYS A 263 -54.35 3.03 15.56
CA LYS A 263 -53.54 3.98 14.77
C LYS A 263 -52.33 4.44 15.57
#